data_AF-A0A7W6WBT2-F1
#
_entry.id   AF-A0A7W6WBT2-F1
#
_cell.length_a   1.000
_cell.length_b   1.000
_cell.length_c   1.000
_cell.angle_alpha   90.00
_cell.angle_beta   90.00
_cell.angle_gamma   90.00
#
_symmetry.space_group_name_H-M   'P 1'
#
loop_
_entity.id
_entity.type
_entity.pdbx_description
1 polymer ?
#
loop_
_entity_poly.entity_id
_entity_poly.type
_entity_poly.pdbx_seq_one_letter_code
_entity_poly.pdbx_strand_id
1 'polypeptide(L)' 'MSVILSLAQAREELAAWRDDYNRRRLHSTLGYITPEQAELRAA' A
#
# COMPACT_ATOMS: atom_id res chain seq x y z
N MET A 1 -2.38 -10.26 -15.13
CA MET A 1 -2.75 -10.98 -13.91
C MET A 1 -1.51 -11.72 -13.46
N SER A 2 -0.88 -11.34 -12.34
CA SER A 2 0.25 -12.11 -11.80
C SER A 2 -0.28 -13.43 -11.25
N VAL A 3 0.33 -14.54 -11.67
CA VAL A 3 0.02 -15.86 -11.11
C VAL A 3 1.01 -16.08 -9.97
N ILE A 4 0.48 -16.32 -8.77
CA ILE A 4 1.28 -16.61 -7.56
C ILE A 4 1.54 -18.11 -7.51
N LEU A 5 2.81 -18.50 -7.58
CA LEU A 5 3.21 -19.92 -7.62
C LEU A 5 3.87 -20.39 -6.32
N SER A 6 4.15 -19.48 -5.38
CA SER A 6 4.76 -19.82 -4.08
C SER A 6 4.42 -18.80 -3.00
N LEU A 7 4.55 -19.20 -1.74
CA LEU A 7 4.43 -18.29 -0.59
C LEU A 7 5.49 -17.18 -0.61
N ALA A 8 6.69 -17.47 -1.09
CA ALA A 8 7.76 -16.47 -1.19
C ALA A 8 7.37 -15.35 -2.14
N GLN A 9 6.90 -15.70 -3.35
CA GLN A 9 6.39 -14.75 -4.33
C GLN A 9 5.18 -13.98 -3.80
N ALA A 10 4.23 -14.67 -3.14
CA ALA A 10 3.06 -14.03 -2.55
C ALA A 10 3.44 -12.92 -1.56
N ARG A 11 4.45 -13.19 -0.71
CA ARG A 11 4.93 -12.22 0.28
C ARG A 11 5.63 -11.04 -0.37
N GLU A 12 6.38 -11.25 -1.43
CA GLU A 12 7.05 -10.18 -2.18
C GLU A 12 6.03 -9.27 -2.84
N GLU A 13 5.07 -9.84 -3.58
CA GLU A 13 4.01 -9.06 -4.23
C GLU A 13 3.15 -8.31 -3.21
N LEU A 14 2.82 -8.93 -2.07
CA LEU A 14 2.08 -8.27 -1.00
C LEU A 14 2.88 -7.13 -0.36
N ALA A 15 4.19 -7.32 -0.15
CA ALA A 15 5.05 -6.27 0.40
C ALA A 15 5.13 -5.06 -0.55
N ALA A 16 5.29 -5.31 -1.85
CA ALA A 16 5.28 -4.27 -2.88
C ALA A 16 3.93 -3.54 -2.94
N TRP A 17 2.82 -4.29 -2.89
CA TRP A 17 1.48 -3.71 -2.86
C TRP A 17 1.24 -2.85 -1.62
N ARG A 18 1.66 -3.33 -0.44
CA ARG A 18 1.48 -2.59 0.82
C ARG A 18 2.25 -1.27 0.82
N ASP A 19 3.48 -1.28 0.30
CA ASP A 19 4.29 -0.07 0.17
C ASP A 19 3.62 0.95 -0.77
N ASP A 20 3.18 0.49 -1.95
CA ASP A 20 2.47 1.36 -2.90
C ASP A 20 1.17 1.94 -2.31
N TYR A 21 0.35 1.12 -1.67
CA TYR A 21 -0.89 1.53 -1.05
C TYR A 21 -0.66 2.58 0.05
N ASN A 22 0.27 2.31 0.96
CA ASN A 22 0.46 3.18 2.13
C ASN A 22 1.23 4.46 1.83
N ARG A 23 2.06 4.48 0.79
CA ARG A 23 3.04 5.57 0.58
C ARG A 23 2.91 6.30 -0.75
N ARG A 24 2.21 5.74 -1.73
CA ARG A 24 2.14 6.32 -3.08
C ARG A 24 0.71 6.60 -3.52
N ARG A 25 -0.24 5.74 -3.14
CA ARG A 25 -1.63 5.89 -3.52
C ARG A 25 -2.32 7.00 -2.73
N LEU A 26 -2.93 7.94 -3.44
CA LEU A 26 -3.76 8.98 -2.85
C LEU A 26 -5.20 8.47 -2.72
N HIS A 27 -5.83 8.76 -1.59
CA HIS A 27 -7.20 8.34 -1.31
C HIS A 27 -8.12 9.55 -1.13
N SER A 28 -9.20 9.61 -1.90
CA SER A 28 -10.18 10.70 -1.81
C SER A 28 -10.81 10.81 -0.42
N THR A 29 -11.09 9.67 0.25
CA THR A 29 -11.61 9.64 1.62
C THR A 29 -10.65 10.26 2.65
N LEU A 30 -9.34 10.23 2.37
CA LEU A 30 -8.32 10.85 3.22
C LEU A 30 -8.04 12.31 2.83
N GLY A 31 -8.76 12.87 1.85
CA GLY A 31 -8.51 14.21 1.32
C GLY A 31 -7.37 14.25 0.29
N TYR A 32 -7.25 13.21 -0.53
CA TYR A 32 -6.21 13.07 -1.56
C TYR A 32 -4.78 13.05 -1.01
N ILE A 33 -4.58 12.41 0.13
CA ILE A 33 -3.26 12.11 0.71
C ILE A 33 -3.06 10.59 0.84
N THR A 34 -1.83 10.18 1.12
CA THR A 34 -1.50 8.76 1.38
C THR A 34 -1.92 8.35 2.79
N PRO A 35 -2.11 7.05 3.06
CA PRO A 35 -2.37 6.56 4.41
C PRO A 35 -1.27 6.96 5.40
N GLU A 36 0.01 6.88 5.02
CA GLU A 36 1.12 7.31 5.89
C GLU A 36 1.05 8.81 6.23
N GLN A 37 0.67 9.66 5.27
CA GLN A 37 0.47 11.09 5.50
C GLN A 37 -0.74 11.37 6.42
N ALA A 38 -1.78 10.55 6.34
CA ALA A 38 -2.95 10.68 7.21
C ALA A 38 -2.60 10.33 8.68
N GLU A 39 -1.85 9.24 8.90
CA GLU A 39 -1.35 8.86 10.23
C GLU A 39 -0.47 9.97 10.83
N LEU A 40 0.45 10.53 10.04
CA LEU A 40 1.30 11.65 10.48
C LEU A 40 0.51 12.92 10.85
N ARG A 41 -0.66 13.13 10.25
CA ARG A 41 -1.55 14.26 10.60
C ARG A 41 -2.41 13.99 11.84
N ALA A 42 -2.59 12.73 12.20
CA ALA A 42 -3.41 12.32 13.35
C ALA A 42 -2.61 12.23 14.66
N ALA A 43 -1.27 12.20 14.57
CA ALA A 43 -0.33 12.25 15.69
C ALA A 43 -0.16 13.67 16.26
#